data_AF-A0A0T9QH25-F1
#
_entry.id   AF-A0A0T9QH25-F1
#
_cell.length_a   1.000
_cell.length_b   1.000
_cell.length_c   1.000
_cell.angle_alpha   90.00
_cell.angle_beta   90.00
_cell.angle_gamma   90.00
#
_symmetry.space_group_name_H-M   'P 1'
#
loop_
_entity.id
_entity.type
_entity.pdbx_description
1 polymer ?
#
loop_
_entity_poly.entity_id
_entity_poly.type
_entity_poly.pdbx_seq_one_letter_code
_entity_poly.pdbx_strand_id
1 'polypeptide(L)'
;MTDKANVNDVLINLINRAASGVDQAIDFSKAQLPDVIHQLMVWKAVSYSLSILVTAFLLIGCVMAFKRGLALLAEDGSSNRGFALVMSPILPAITCFIILIADIGDALQLWLAPKIWLIEYAASLVK
;
A
#
# COMPACT_ATOMS: atom_id res chain seq x y z
N MET A 1 -0.71 29.95 57.01
CA MET A 1 0.16 30.35 55.87
C MET A 1 0.94 29.19 55.27
N THR A 2 1.07 28.05 55.94
CA THR A 2 1.77 26.84 55.48
C THR A 2 1.06 26.06 54.36
N ASP A 3 -0.27 26.18 54.25
CA ASP A 3 -1.06 25.41 53.29
C ASP A 3 -0.94 25.90 51.83
N LYS A 4 -0.82 27.23 51.63
CA LYS A 4 -0.64 27.82 50.29
C LYS A 4 0.74 27.56 49.69
N ALA A 5 1.76 27.43 50.54
CA ALA A 5 3.11 27.06 50.11
C ALA A 5 3.14 25.60 49.61
N ASN A 6 2.51 24.67 50.34
CA ASN A 6 2.37 23.28 49.91
C ASN A 6 1.59 23.13 48.60
N VAL A 7 0.48 23.87 48.41
CA VAL A 7 -0.30 23.80 47.16
C VAL A 7 0.50 24.29 45.95
N ASN A 8 1.30 25.35 46.09
CA ASN A 8 2.14 25.86 45.01
C ASN A 8 3.27 24.87 44.67
N ASP A 9 3.91 24.28 45.67
CA ASP A 9 4.95 23.25 45.46
C ASP A 9 4.38 21.95 44.86
N VAL A 10 3.14 21.58 45.23
CA VAL A 10 2.42 20.45 44.62
C VAL A 10 2.06 20.77 43.16
N LEU A 11 1.57 21.97 42.85
CA LEU A 11 1.28 22.40 41.48
C LEU A 11 2.54 22.41 40.61
N ILE A 12 3.64 22.94 41.13
CA ILE A 12 4.94 22.95 40.45
C ILE A 12 5.44 21.51 40.22
N ASN A 13 5.31 20.62 41.21
CA ASN A 13 5.66 19.20 41.03
C ASN A 13 4.76 18.49 40.01
N LEU A 14 3.47 18.79 39.97
CA LEU A 14 2.54 18.22 38.99
C LEU A 14 2.84 18.73 37.58
N ILE A 15 3.15 20.01 37.41
CA ILE A 15 3.56 20.59 36.12
C ILE A 15 4.89 19.97 35.66
N ASN A 16 5.88 19.84 36.55
CA ASN A 16 7.17 19.21 36.20
C ASN A 16 7.00 17.71 35.88
N ARG A 17 6.10 17.02 36.57
CA ARG A 17 5.78 15.62 36.30
C ARG A 17 4.98 15.44 35.02
N ALA A 18 4.07 16.36 34.70
CA ALA A 18 3.37 16.39 33.43
C ALA A 18 4.32 16.72 32.27
N ALA A 19 5.19 17.72 32.42
CA ALA A 19 6.20 18.08 31.44
C ALA A 19 7.17 16.92 31.17
N SER A 20 7.71 16.28 32.21
CA SER A 20 8.56 15.09 32.06
C SER A 20 7.81 13.88 31.50
N GLY A 21 6.52 13.71 31.81
CA GLY A 21 5.68 12.68 31.19
C GLY A 21 5.43 12.94 29.70
N VAL A 22 5.25 14.21 29.31
CA VAL A 22 5.10 14.62 27.90
C VAL A 22 6.40 14.39 27.14
N ASP A 23 7.55 14.77 27.71
CA ASP A 23 8.86 14.53 27.10
C ASP A 23 9.12 13.02 26.92
N GLN A 24 8.77 12.21 27.92
CA GLN A 24 8.85 10.74 27.83
C GLN A 24 7.93 10.15 26.76
N ALA A 25 6.70 10.67 26.61
CA ALA A 25 5.77 10.21 25.57
C ALA A 25 6.26 10.59 24.16
N ILE A 26 6.88 11.76 24.01
CA ILE A 26 7.52 12.19 22.77
C ILE A 26 8.71 11.31 22.44
N ASP A 27 9.59 11.03 23.41
CA ASP A 27 10.76 10.20 23.20
C ASP A 27 10.41 8.72 22.96
N PHE A 28 9.35 8.22 23.61
CA PHE A 28 8.75 6.92 23.30
C PHE A 28 8.22 6.88 21.85
N SER A 29 7.49 7.92 21.43
CA SER A 29 6.98 8.00 20.05
C SER A 29 8.12 8.04 19.04
N LYS A 30 9.18 8.84 19.29
CA LYS A 30 10.38 8.87 18.45
C LYS A 30 11.10 7.52 18.39
N ALA A 31 11.10 6.75 19.48
CA ALA A 31 11.72 5.42 19.53
C ALA A 31 10.92 4.37 18.75
N GLN A 32 9.59 4.49 18.68
CA GLN A 32 8.73 3.53 17.99
C GLN A 32 8.46 3.86 16.52
N LEU A 33 8.52 5.14 16.13
CA LEU A 33 8.33 5.58 14.75
C LEU A 33 9.19 4.81 13.74
N PRO A 34 10.50 4.58 13.96
CA PRO A 34 11.34 3.84 13.02
C PRO A 34 10.85 2.41 12.80
N ASP A 35 10.42 1.74 13.86
CA ASP A 35 9.97 0.35 13.82
C ASP A 35 8.62 0.22 13.08
N VAL A 36 7.67 1.11 13.39
CA VAL A 36 6.36 1.15 12.72
C VAL A 36 6.51 1.47 11.24
N ILE A 37 7.38 2.42 10.88
CA ILE A 37 7.70 2.77 9.49
C ILE A 37 8.30 1.56 8.76
N HIS A 38 9.23 0.85 9.40
CA HIS A 38 9.84 -0.35 8.83
C HIS A 38 8.79 -1.45 8.61
N GLN A 39 7.93 -1.72 9.60
CA GLN A 39 6.84 -2.67 9.48
C GLN A 39 5.88 -2.31 8.34
N LEU A 40 5.56 -1.02 8.19
CA LEU A 40 4.70 -0.53 7.11
C LEU A 40 5.35 -0.70 5.73
N MET A 41 6.64 -0.40 5.59
CA MET A 41 7.37 -0.60 4.34
C MET A 41 7.40 -2.09 3.95
N VAL A 42 7.66 -2.99 4.90
CA VAL A 42 7.64 -4.44 4.65
C VAL A 42 6.24 -4.91 4.25
N TRP A 43 5.21 -4.47 4.96
CA TRP A 43 3.81 -4.80 4.62
C TRP A 43 3.46 -4.35 3.21
N LYS A 44 3.85 -3.14 2.83
CA LYS A 44 3.57 -2.58 1.51
C LYS A 44 4.36 -3.28 0.41
N ALA A 45 5.62 -3.62 0.65
CA ALA A 45 6.42 -4.45 -0.26
C ALA A 45 5.73 -5.79 -0.55
N VAL A 46 5.24 -6.48 0.49
CA VAL A 46 4.52 -7.76 0.34
C VAL A 46 3.18 -7.55 -0.37
N SER A 47 2.44 -6.50 -0.03
CA SER A 47 1.15 -6.19 -0.67
C SER A 47 1.30 -5.98 -2.17
N TYR A 48 2.25 -5.15 -2.61
CA TYR A 48 2.50 -4.93 -4.04
C TYR A 48 2.99 -6.20 -4.73
N SER A 49 3.86 -6.97 -4.08
CA SER A 49 4.33 -8.25 -4.62
C SER A 49 3.18 -9.25 -4.84
N LEU A 50 2.24 -9.34 -3.88
CA LEU A 50 1.06 -10.19 -4.00
C LEU A 50 0.15 -9.70 -5.15
N SER A 51 -0.11 -8.39 -5.23
CA SER A 51 -0.92 -7.80 -6.29
C SER A 51 -0.34 -8.05 -7.69
N ILE A 52 0.99 -7.92 -7.84
CA ILE A 52 1.69 -8.25 -9.10
C ILE A 52 1.49 -9.72 -9.46
N LEU A 53 1.64 -10.63 -8.50
CA LEU A 53 1.50 -12.07 -8.75
C LEU A 53 0.08 -12.44 -9.18
N VAL A 54 -0.93 -11.92 -8.48
CA VAL A 54 -2.35 -12.14 -8.82
C VAL A 54 -2.68 -11.54 -10.19
N THR A 55 -2.24 -10.32 -10.45
CA THR A 55 -2.49 -9.63 -11.73
C THR A 55 -1.78 -10.34 -12.89
N ALA A 56 -0.55 -10.82 -12.68
CA ALA A 56 0.17 -11.60 -13.68
C ALA A 56 -0.53 -12.92 -13.99
N PHE A 57 -1.03 -13.64 -12.97
CA PHE A 57 -1.79 -14.87 -13.15
C PHE A 57 -3.09 -14.62 -13.95
N LEU A 58 -3.80 -13.53 -13.63
CA LEU A 58 -5.02 -13.14 -14.35
C LEU A 58 -4.72 -12.76 -15.82
N LEU A 59 -3.59 -12.09 -16.07
CA LEU A 59 -3.15 -11.71 -17.41
C LEU A 59 -2.81 -12.95 -18.25
N ILE A 60 -2.15 -13.95 -17.67
CA ILE A 60 -1.92 -15.25 -18.32
C ILE A 60 -3.24 -15.90 -18.71
N GLY A 61 -4.24 -15.90 -17.81
CA GLY A 61 -5.58 -16.40 -18.09
C GLY A 61 -6.26 -15.69 -19.28
N CYS A 62 -6.13 -14.36 -19.36
CA CYS A 62 -6.65 -13.57 -20.48
C CYS A 62 -5.97 -13.93 -21.81
N VAL A 63 -4.64 -14.10 -21.83
CA VAL A 63 -3.90 -14.49 -23.04
C VAL A 63 -4.28 -15.91 -23.48
N MET A 64 -4.45 -16.84 -22.54
CA MET A 64 -4.91 -18.20 -22.86
C MET A 64 -6.32 -18.21 -23.44
N ALA A 65 -7.25 -17.43 -22.87
CA ALA A 65 -8.60 -17.27 -23.40
C ALA A 65 -8.58 -16.69 -24.82
N PHE A 66 -7.76 -15.66 -25.05
CA PHE A 66 -7.60 -15.05 -26.37
C PHE A 66 -7.04 -16.02 -27.42
N LYS A 67 -5.99 -16.78 -27.08
CA LYS A 67 -5.42 -17.82 -27.96
C LYS A 67 -6.45 -18.92 -28.27
N ARG A 68 -7.21 -19.36 -27.27
CA ARG A 68 -8.28 -20.35 -27.45
C ARG A 68 -9.42 -19.81 -28.31
N GLY A 69 -9.80 -18.55 -28.12
CA GLY A 69 -10.80 -17.87 -28.95
C GLY A 69 -10.39 -17.79 -30.41
N LEU A 70 -9.14 -17.41 -30.70
CA LEU A 70 -8.61 -17.35 -32.06
C LEU A 70 -8.56 -18.74 -32.71
N ALA A 71 -8.15 -19.78 -31.98
CA ALA A 71 -8.14 -21.15 -32.50
C ALA A 71 -9.55 -21.63 -32.87
N LEU A 72 -10.55 -21.36 -32.02
CA LEU A 72 -11.94 -21.72 -32.28
C LEU A 72 -12.55 -20.93 -33.44
N LEU A 73 -12.18 -19.67 -33.61
CA LEU A 73 -12.64 -18.84 -34.72
C LEU A 73 -11.97 -19.23 -36.05
N ALA A 74 -10.74 -19.76 -36.00
CA ALA A 74 -10.02 -20.25 -37.17
C ALA A 74 -10.55 -21.60 -37.68
N GLU A 75 -11.03 -22.45 -36.76
CA GLU A 75 -11.60 -23.77 -37.10
C GLU A 75 -13.06 -23.67 -37.55
N ASP A 76 -13.85 -22.79 -36.92
CA ASP A 76 -15.28 -22.63 -37.19
C ASP A 76 -15.60 -21.14 -37.43
N GLY A 77 -15.48 -20.70 -38.68
CA GLY A 77 -15.45 -19.30 -39.11
C GLY A 77 -16.68 -18.43 -38.79
N SER A 78 -17.72 -19.00 -38.18
CA SER A 78 -18.89 -18.25 -37.67
C SER A 78 -19.29 -18.61 -36.23
N SER A 79 -18.43 -19.31 -35.50
CA SER A 79 -18.73 -19.75 -34.13
C SER A 79 -18.86 -18.56 -33.18
N ASN A 80 -20.10 -18.22 -32.81
CA ASN A 80 -20.40 -17.14 -31.86
C ASN A 80 -19.62 -17.28 -30.54
N ARG A 81 -19.31 -18.52 -30.13
CA ARG A 81 -18.48 -18.84 -28.98
C ARG A 81 -17.01 -18.42 -29.16
N GLY A 82 -16.42 -18.62 -30.33
CA GLY A 82 -15.05 -18.21 -30.64
C GLY A 82 -14.92 -16.68 -30.64
N PHE A 83 -15.86 -15.98 -31.29
CA PHE A 83 -15.88 -14.52 -31.31
C PHE A 83 -16.04 -13.92 -29.90
N ALA A 84 -16.96 -14.46 -29.10
CA ALA A 84 -17.15 -14.03 -27.72
C ALA A 84 -15.88 -14.19 -26.87
N LEU A 85 -15.15 -15.30 -27.04
CA LEU A 85 -13.90 -15.60 -26.31
C LEU A 85 -12.71 -14.73 -26.73
N VAL A 86 -12.72 -14.17 -27.95
CA VAL A 86 -11.69 -13.22 -28.42
C VAL A 86 -11.98 -11.81 -27.91
N MET A 87 -13.26 -11.41 -27.85
CA MET A 87 -13.65 -10.05 -27.46
C MET A 87 -13.72 -9.85 -25.95
N SER A 88 -14.12 -10.86 -25.18
CA SER A 88 -14.26 -10.75 -23.73
C SER A 88 -12.97 -10.43 -22.94
N PRO A 89 -11.76 -10.92 -23.31
CA PRO A 89 -10.55 -10.62 -22.54
C PRO A 89 -9.92 -9.25 -22.83
N ILE A 90 -10.38 -8.51 -23.85
CA ILE A 90 -9.70 -7.28 -24.30
C ILE A 90 -9.74 -6.18 -23.23
N LEU A 91 -10.94 -5.86 -22.74
CA LEU A 91 -11.12 -4.85 -21.68
C LEU A 91 -10.40 -5.22 -20.39
N PRO A 92 -10.58 -6.42 -19.80
CA PRO A 92 -9.88 -6.79 -18.58
C PRO A 92 -8.35 -6.87 -18.77
N ALA A 93 -7.85 -7.25 -19.94
CA ALA A 93 -6.41 -7.25 -20.21
C ALA A 93 -5.81 -5.82 -20.14
N ILE A 94 -6.52 -4.81 -20.67
CA ILE A 94 -6.08 -3.40 -20.57
C ILE A 94 -6.07 -2.95 -19.11
N THR A 95 -7.14 -3.23 -18.36
CA THR A 95 -7.22 -2.86 -16.94
C THR A 95 -6.11 -3.53 -16.14
N CYS A 96 -5.83 -4.80 -16.37
CA CYS A 96 -4.75 -5.52 -15.69
C CYS A 96 -3.38 -4.98 -16.04
N PHE A 97 -3.19 -4.56 -17.30
CA PHE A 97 -1.92 -3.96 -17.71
C PHE A 97 -1.65 -2.63 -16.98
N ILE A 98 -2.67 -1.79 -16.81
CA ILE A 98 -2.56 -0.54 -16.06
C ILE A 98 -2.21 -0.81 -14.59
N ILE A 99 -2.93 -1.74 -13.95
CA ILE A 99 -2.71 -2.12 -12.55
C ILE A 99 -1.28 -2.67 -12.36
N LEU A 100 -0.82 -3.52 -13.27
CA LEU A 100 0.51 -4.11 -13.21
C LEU A 100 1.61 -3.04 -13.28
N ILE A 101 1.47 -2.05 -14.17
CA ILE A 101 2.43 -0.94 -14.27
C ILE A 101 2.42 -0.11 -12.98
N ALA A 102 1.24 0.16 -12.42
CA ALA A 102 1.12 0.92 -11.18
C ALA A 102 1.80 0.20 -10.00
N ASP A 103 1.50 -1.09 -9.80
CA ASP A 103 2.09 -1.87 -8.71
C ASP A 103 3.62 -2.03 -8.85
N ILE A 104 4.13 -2.16 -10.08
CA ILE A 104 5.57 -2.19 -10.35
C ILE A 104 6.20 -0.83 -10.06
N GLY A 105 5.53 0.27 -10.41
CA GLY A 105 5.97 1.62 -10.10
C GLY A 105 6.11 1.85 -8.60
N ASP A 106 5.08 1.49 -7.84
CA ASP A 106 5.06 1.60 -6.38
C ASP A 106 6.16 0.72 -5.73
N ALA A 107 6.32 -0.52 -6.22
CA ALA A 107 7.37 -1.43 -5.73
C ALA A 107 8.78 -0.91 -6.04
N LEU A 108 9.00 -0.34 -7.22
CA LEU A 108 10.28 0.27 -7.60
C LEU A 108 10.59 1.51 -6.76
N GLN A 109 9.60 2.35 -6.50
CA GLN A 109 9.77 3.55 -5.68
C GLN A 109 10.11 3.18 -4.23
N LEU A 110 9.48 2.15 -3.69
CA LEU A 110 9.79 1.60 -2.37
C LEU A 110 11.23 1.05 -2.30
N TRP A 111 11.73 0.45 -3.39
CA TRP A 111 13.07 -0.13 -3.44
C TRP A 111 14.19 0.91 -3.68
N LEU A 112 13.98 1.87 -4.58
CA LEU A 112 14.97 2.90 -4.94
C LEU A 112 15.01 4.08 -3.96
N ALA A 113 13.85 4.52 -3.48
CA ALA A 113 13.71 5.74 -2.69
C ALA A 113 12.67 5.60 -1.56
N PRO A 114 12.91 4.72 -0.57
CA PRO A 114 11.94 4.41 0.49
C PRO A 114 11.49 5.63 1.31
N LYS A 115 12.39 6.60 1.52
CA LYS A 115 12.08 7.84 2.25
C LYS A 115 11.12 8.76 1.49
N ILE A 116 11.28 8.89 0.17
CA ILE A 116 10.40 9.69 -0.69
C ILE A 116 9.02 9.03 -0.73
N TRP A 117 9.00 7.71 -0.95
CA TRP A 117 7.78 6.91 -0.96
C TRP A 117 6.96 7.09 0.33
N LEU A 118 7.61 7.09 1.51
CA LEU A 118 6.95 7.33 2.79
C LEU A 118 6.27 8.70 2.88
N ILE A 119 6.90 9.75 2.34
CA ILE A 119 6.33 11.11 2.34
C ILE A 119 5.11 11.18 1.43
N GLU A 120 5.19 10.59 0.23
CA GLU A 120 4.06 10.54 -0.69
C GLU A 120 2.90 9.70 -0.13
N TYR A 121 3.22 8.57 0.50
CA TYR A 121 2.23 7.73 1.18
C TYR A 121 1.56 8.49 2.33
N ALA A 122 2.33 9.19 3.16
CA ALA A 122 1.77 10.03 4.23
C ALA A 122 0.89 11.15 3.68
N ALA A 123 1.29 11.81 2.59
CA ALA A 123 0.48 12.84 1.94
C ALA A 123 -0.82 12.26 1.36
N SER A 124 -0.79 11.04 0.82
CA SER A 124 -1.99 10.34 0.33
C SER A 124 -2.97 9.97 1.44
N LEU A 125 -2.49 9.77 2.67
CA LEU A 125 -3.31 9.40 3.82
C LEU A 125 -4.06 10.59 4.42
N VAL A 126 -3.53 11.80 4.27
CA VAL A 126 -4.11 13.05 4.79
C VAL A 126 -5.18 13.63 3.85
N LYS A 127 -5.21 13.15 2.61
CA LYS A 127 -6.16 13.57 1.57
C LYS A 127 -7.52 12.91 1.75
#